data_AF-A0A0K0EP13-F1
#
_entry.id   AF-A0A0K0EP13-F1
#
_cell.length_a   1.000
_cell.length_b   1.000
_cell.length_c   1.000
_cell.angle_alpha   90.00
_cell.angle_beta   90.00
_cell.angle_gamma   90.00
#
_symmetry.space_group_name_H-M   'P 1'
#
loop_
_entity.id
_entity.type
_entity.pdbx_description
1 polymer ?
#
loop_
_entity_poly.entity_id
_entity_poly.type
_entity_poly.pdbx_seq_one_letter_code
_entity_poly.pdbx_strand_id
1 'polypeptide(L)'
;MRILFFIKINEESTSIFGCLLSNRFLCAFFGLAQLTIIIISFYQHIFSYSKFKQIFRCHSNVSSNATIEEKFMAFDVIIFDFGLMHRILGTNECVANYLDGGYMRAMWCIEHSTALMIMFINITCLQKYVWLMWPALLMESSYALGMSILTMATAPKILEAVGGIVDKELALLLLYYLIGFILNWFFTLVMWHYYWHIEMTYSPPPPIQTRPKINRRSRASMSSHVVAVLRRTSKSNILSGQLTKKNNIEMNINNSKDDNENHPRVKYRKNKYMDYYSNNVGTHV
;
A
#
# COMPACT_ATOMS: atom_id res chain seq x y z
N MET A 1 -8.83 -0.94 4.67
CA MET A 1 -9.63 0.00 3.85
C MET A 1 -11.05 -0.55 3.69
N ARG A 2 -12.10 0.30 3.71
CA ARG A 2 -13.46 -0.08 3.28
C ARG A 2 -13.65 0.46 1.87
N ILE A 3 -13.66 -0.42 0.87
CA ILE A 3 -13.72 0.00 -0.54
C ILE A 3 -15.16 -0.03 -1.04
N LEU A 4 -15.93 -1.04 -0.62
CA LEU A 4 -17.35 -1.20 -0.89
C LEU A 4 -18.04 -1.69 0.39
N PHE A 5 -19.36 -1.51 0.49
CA PHE A 5 -20.16 -1.96 1.65
C PHE A 5 -19.94 -3.45 2.00
N PHE A 6 -19.49 -4.25 1.02
CA PHE A 6 -19.30 -5.69 1.12
C PHE A 6 -17.84 -6.17 1.21
N ILE A 7 -16.85 -5.30 0.97
CA ILE A 7 -15.42 -5.68 0.94
C ILE A 7 -14.66 -4.85 1.96
N LYS A 8 -14.16 -5.53 3.00
CA LYS A 8 -13.29 -4.95 4.01
C LYS A 8 -11.92 -5.62 3.94
N ILE A 9 -10.94 -4.89 3.46
CA ILE A 9 -9.55 -5.35 3.45
C ILE A 9 -8.90 -4.88 4.76
N ASN A 10 -8.55 -5.82 5.64
CA ASN A 10 -7.68 -5.58 6.79
C ASN A 10 -6.26 -6.04 6.46
N GLU A 11 -5.31 -5.73 7.33
CA GLU A 11 -3.89 -6.12 7.17
C GLU A 11 -3.71 -7.65 7.08
N GLU A 12 -4.29 -8.41 8.02
CA GLU A 12 -4.10 -9.87 8.06
C GLU A 12 -5.04 -10.64 7.11
N SER A 13 -6.26 -10.12 6.94
CA SER A 13 -7.35 -10.83 6.28
C SER A 13 -8.29 -9.89 5.54
N THR A 14 -8.81 -10.35 4.41
CA THR A 14 -9.85 -9.66 3.65
C THR A 14 -11.18 -10.35 3.91
N SER A 15 -12.19 -9.56 4.28
CA SER A 15 -13.57 -10.03 4.38
C SER A 15 -14.32 -9.70 3.08
N ILE A 16 -14.83 -10.73 2.43
CA ILE A 16 -15.65 -10.65 1.22
C ILE A 16 -17.02 -11.26 1.57
N PHE A 17 -18.10 -10.46 1.51
CA PHE A 17 -19.46 -10.92 1.85
C PHE A 17 -19.57 -11.64 3.22
N GLY A 18 -18.74 -11.24 4.19
CA GLY A 18 -18.70 -11.86 5.53
C GLY A 18 -17.73 -13.04 5.67
N CYS A 19 -17.26 -13.64 4.58
CA CYS A 19 -16.22 -14.66 4.62
C CYS A 19 -14.85 -14.01 4.83
N LEU A 20 -14.12 -14.42 5.88
CA LEU A 20 -12.81 -13.89 6.21
C LEU A 20 -11.73 -14.79 5.61
N LEU A 21 -11.02 -14.28 4.62
CA LEU A 21 -9.96 -14.99 3.92
C LEU A 21 -8.61 -14.40 4.31
N SER A 22 -7.63 -15.27 4.57
CA SER A 22 -6.25 -14.81 4.82
C SER A 22 -5.68 -14.15 3.58
N ASN A 23 -5.07 -12.98 3.73
CA ASN A 23 -4.44 -12.27 2.62
C ASN A 23 -3.33 -13.11 1.98
N ARG A 24 -2.64 -13.95 2.77
CA ARG A 24 -1.63 -14.90 2.26
C ARG A 24 -2.23 -15.87 1.23
N PHE A 25 -3.38 -16.45 1.55
CA PHE A 25 -4.07 -17.38 0.65
C PHE A 25 -4.55 -16.67 -0.61
N LEU A 26 -5.15 -15.48 -0.46
CA LEU A 26 -5.60 -14.68 -1.60
C LEU A 26 -4.43 -14.29 -2.51
N CYS A 27 -3.30 -13.86 -1.96
CA CYS A 27 -2.10 -13.54 -2.74
C CYS A 27 -1.61 -14.76 -3.53
N ALA A 28 -1.58 -15.94 -2.90
CA ALA A 28 -1.19 -17.16 -3.60
C ALA A 28 -2.19 -17.54 -4.71
N PHE A 29 -3.50 -17.46 -4.43
CA PHE A 29 -4.54 -17.79 -5.39
C PHE A 29 -4.54 -16.86 -6.61
N PHE A 30 -4.62 -15.55 -6.38
CA PHE A 30 -4.58 -14.55 -7.46
C PHE A 30 -3.24 -14.55 -8.18
N GLY A 31 -2.13 -14.71 -7.45
CA GLY A 31 -0.81 -14.89 -8.05
C GLY A 31 -0.75 -16.09 -9.01
N LEU A 32 -1.42 -17.20 -8.69
CA LEU A 32 -1.39 -18.41 -9.53
C LEU A 32 -2.25 -18.22 -10.78
N ALA A 33 -3.42 -17.60 -10.61
CA ALA A 33 -4.29 -17.24 -11.72
C ALA A 33 -3.59 -16.28 -12.68
N GLN A 34 -2.95 -15.23 -12.14
CA GLN A 34 -2.20 -14.23 -12.88
C GLN A 34 -0.99 -14.86 -13.59
N LEU A 35 -0.24 -15.73 -12.92
CA LEU A 35 0.86 -16.47 -13.52
C LEU A 35 0.39 -17.34 -14.69
N THR A 36 -0.78 -17.98 -14.57
CA THR A 36 -1.37 -18.78 -15.66
C THR A 36 -1.69 -17.93 -16.88
N ILE A 37 -2.29 -16.75 -16.67
CA ILE A 37 -2.60 -15.78 -17.73
C ILE A 37 -1.32 -15.32 -18.43
N ILE A 38 -0.27 -15.02 -17.68
CA ILE A 38 1.03 -14.60 -18.23
C ILE A 38 1.68 -15.72 -19.03
N ILE A 39 1.65 -16.95 -18.55
CA ILE A 39 2.19 -18.11 -19.28
C ILE A 39 1.45 -18.28 -20.61
N ILE A 40 0.12 -18.17 -20.61
CA ILE A 40 -0.70 -18.23 -21.83
C ILE A 40 -0.32 -17.08 -22.79
N SER A 41 -0.17 -15.86 -22.27
CA SER A 41 0.22 -14.71 -23.08
C SER A 41 1.64 -14.85 -23.64
N PHE A 42 2.59 -15.35 -22.85
CA PHE A 42 3.94 -15.66 -23.31
C PHE A 42 3.95 -16.74 -24.39
N TYR A 43 3.07 -17.74 -24.27
CA TYR A 43 2.89 -18.76 -25.30
C TYR A 43 2.40 -18.16 -26.63
N GLN A 44 1.56 -17.11 -26.63
CA GLN A 44 1.19 -16.37 -27.85
C GLN A 44 2.41 -15.81 -28.56
N HIS A 45 3.38 -15.27 -27.82
CA HIS A 45 4.63 -14.76 -28.38
C HIS A 45 5.50 -15.87 -28.98
N ILE A 46 5.68 -16.99 -28.28
CA ILE A 46 6.43 -18.14 -28.78
C ILE A 46 5.80 -18.67 -30.08
N PHE A 47 4.47 -18.82 -30.09
CA PHE A 47 3.73 -19.29 -31.25
C PHE A 47 3.84 -18.33 -32.44
N SER A 48 3.64 -17.03 -32.19
CA SER A 48 3.79 -15.98 -33.20
C SER A 48 5.18 -15.96 -33.83
N TYR A 49 6.21 -16.03 -33.00
CA TYR A 49 7.59 -16.02 -33.46
C TYR A 49 7.91 -17.27 -34.29
N SER A 50 7.41 -18.42 -33.86
CA SER A 50 7.65 -19.70 -34.55
C SER A 50 7.00 -19.73 -35.93
N LYS A 51 5.73 -19.29 -36.05
CA LYS A 51 4.93 -19.39 -37.28
C LYS A 51 5.11 -18.21 -38.23
N PHE A 52 5.17 -16.98 -37.70
CA PHE A 52 5.16 -15.75 -38.50
C PHE A 52 6.47 -14.97 -38.49
N LYS A 53 7.47 -15.39 -37.70
CA LYS A 53 8.74 -14.66 -37.50
C LYS A 53 8.55 -13.23 -36.98
N GLN A 54 7.41 -12.97 -36.36
CA GLN A 54 7.07 -11.71 -35.70
C GLN A 54 6.82 -11.99 -34.22
N ILE A 55 7.26 -11.07 -33.36
CA ILE A 55 7.16 -11.25 -31.90
C ILE A 55 5.71 -11.35 -31.45
N PHE A 56 4.81 -10.59 -32.07
CA PHE A 56 3.39 -10.69 -31.78
C PHE A 56 2.54 -10.26 -32.97
N ARG A 57 2.07 -11.21 -33.76
CA ARG A 57 1.16 -10.95 -34.87
C ARG A 57 -0.29 -11.15 -34.41
N CYS A 58 -0.93 -10.08 -33.95
CA CYS A 58 -2.37 -10.09 -33.69
C CYS A 58 -3.12 -9.32 -34.77
N HIS A 59 -4.07 -9.99 -35.42
CA HIS A 59 -5.08 -9.35 -36.26
C HIS A 59 -6.43 -9.59 -35.60
N SER A 60 -7.17 -8.52 -35.32
CA SER A 60 -8.45 -8.59 -34.63
C SER A 60 -9.61 -8.89 -35.58
N ASN A 61 -9.42 -8.61 -36.87
CA ASN A 61 -10.40 -8.86 -37.93
C ASN A 61 -10.36 -10.33 -38.37
N VAL A 62 -10.89 -11.21 -37.52
CA VAL A 62 -10.92 -12.65 -37.75
C VAL A 62 -12.34 -13.11 -38.10
N SER A 63 -12.47 -13.90 -39.16
CA SER A 63 -13.75 -14.49 -39.58
C SER A 63 -14.32 -15.42 -38.50
N SER A 64 -15.64 -15.54 -38.41
CA SER A 64 -16.32 -16.48 -37.51
C SER A 64 -15.87 -17.94 -37.72
N ASN A 65 -15.48 -18.29 -38.95
CA ASN A 65 -15.01 -19.62 -39.36
C ASN A 65 -13.50 -19.84 -39.21
N ALA A 66 -12.76 -18.88 -38.64
CA ALA A 66 -11.33 -19.01 -38.46
C ALA A 66 -10.95 -20.13 -37.50
N THR A 67 -9.71 -20.60 -37.66
CA THR A 67 -9.14 -21.65 -36.81
C THR A 67 -9.01 -21.19 -35.36
N ILE A 68 -8.99 -22.15 -34.42
CA ILE A 68 -8.83 -21.85 -32.98
C ILE A 68 -7.51 -21.09 -32.73
N GLU A 69 -6.46 -21.42 -33.48
CA GLU A 69 -5.16 -20.74 -33.41
C GLU A 69 -5.25 -19.26 -33.81
N GLU A 70 -5.97 -18.95 -34.90
CA GLU A 70 -6.16 -17.57 -35.36
C GLU A 70 -7.00 -16.77 -34.36
N LYS A 71 -8.05 -17.37 -33.80
CA LYS A 71 -8.85 -16.74 -32.73
C LYS A 71 -8.02 -16.48 -31.48
N PHE A 72 -7.17 -17.44 -31.09
CA PHE A 72 -6.27 -17.27 -29.96
C PHE A 72 -5.25 -16.14 -30.18
N MET A 73 -4.77 -15.96 -31.42
CA MET A 73 -3.87 -14.87 -31.79
C MET A 73 -4.57 -13.51 -31.93
N ALA A 74 -5.89 -13.49 -32.09
CA ALA A 74 -6.70 -12.26 -32.17
C ALA A 74 -7.04 -11.65 -30.81
N PHE A 75 -6.77 -12.38 -29.72
CA PHE A 75 -7.09 -11.95 -28.37
C PHE A 75 -5.83 -11.52 -27.61
N ASP A 76 -5.92 -10.39 -26.92
CA ASP A 76 -4.89 -9.93 -25.99
C ASP A 76 -5.25 -10.37 -24.57
N VAL A 77 -4.84 -11.59 -24.23
CA VAL A 77 -5.23 -12.27 -22.99
C VAL A 77 -4.72 -11.54 -21.75
N ILE A 78 -3.56 -10.88 -21.83
CA ILE A 78 -2.98 -10.18 -20.68
C ILE A 78 -3.71 -8.87 -20.36
N ILE A 79 -4.41 -8.25 -21.30
CA ILE A 79 -5.19 -7.02 -21.07
C ILE A 79 -6.69 -7.34 -20.95
N PHE A 80 -7.07 -8.62 -21.07
CA PHE A 80 -8.47 -9.06 -21.20
C PHE A 80 -9.20 -8.37 -22.37
N ASP A 81 -8.46 -8.09 -23.45
CA ASP A 81 -9.01 -7.51 -24.67
C ASP A 81 -9.25 -8.61 -25.70
N PHE A 82 -10.50 -9.04 -25.79
CA PHE A 82 -10.97 -10.06 -26.74
C PHE A 82 -11.52 -9.46 -28.04
N GLY A 83 -10.98 -8.31 -28.46
CA GLY A 83 -11.46 -7.54 -29.63
C GLY A 83 -12.29 -6.31 -29.27
N LEU A 84 -12.30 -5.91 -28.00
CA LEU A 84 -12.93 -4.67 -27.55
C LEU A 84 -12.28 -3.47 -28.23
N MET A 85 -10.94 -3.44 -28.27
CA MET A 85 -10.21 -2.29 -28.80
C MET A 85 -10.33 -2.18 -30.31
N HIS A 86 -10.43 -3.30 -31.02
CA HIS A 86 -10.80 -3.32 -32.44
C HIS A 86 -12.14 -2.63 -32.69
N ARG A 87 -13.16 -2.95 -31.88
CA ARG A 87 -14.51 -2.39 -32.03
C ARG A 87 -14.60 -0.91 -31.65
N ILE A 88 -13.81 -0.49 -30.66
CA ILE A 88 -13.87 0.88 -30.10
C ILE A 88 -12.95 1.85 -30.86
N LEU A 89 -11.74 1.42 -31.20
CA LEU A 89 -10.74 2.26 -31.88
C LEU A 89 -10.77 2.08 -33.41
N GLY A 90 -11.40 1.02 -33.91
CA GLY A 90 -11.39 0.69 -35.34
C GLY A 90 -10.05 0.18 -35.85
N THR A 91 -9.14 -0.26 -34.96
CA THR A 91 -7.81 -0.76 -35.34
C THR A 91 -7.88 -2.21 -35.80
N ASN A 92 -7.21 -2.57 -36.91
CA ASN A 92 -7.20 -3.96 -37.41
C ASN A 92 -6.35 -4.93 -36.57
N GLU A 93 -5.60 -4.39 -35.62
CA GLU A 93 -4.62 -5.11 -34.79
C GLU A 93 -4.93 -4.91 -33.30
N CYS A 94 -4.46 -5.84 -32.46
CA CYS A 94 -4.52 -5.70 -31.01
C CYS A 94 -3.72 -4.47 -30.54
N VAL A 95 -4.10 -3.89 -29.39
CA VAL A 95 -3.46 -2.68 -28.84
C VAL A 95 -1.96 -2.82 -28.68
N ALA A 96 -1.45 -3.88 -28.06
CA ALA A 96 0.00 -4.01 -27.92
C ALA A 96 0.71 -4.54 -29.17
N ASN A 97 0.01 -4.93 -30.26
CA ASN A 97 0.71 -4.94 -31.56
C ASN A 97 0.80 -3.52 -32.12
N TYR A 98 -0.30 -2.78 -32.03
CA TYR A 98 -0.44 -1.42 -32.56
C TYR A 98 0.51 -0.41 -31.90
N LEU A 99 0.76 -0.52 -30.59
CA LEU A 99 1.61 0.42 -29.84
C LEU A 99 3.11 0.12 -30.02
N ASP A 100 3.52 -1.14 -29.91
CA ASP A 100 4.93 -1.51 -29.78
C ASP A 100 5.32 -2.78 -30.55
N GLY A 101 4.43 -3.38 -31.35
CA GLY A 101 4.67 -4.65 -32.03
C GLY A 101 4.75 -5.87 -31.10
N GLY A 102 4.37 -5.70 -29.82
CA GLY A 102 4.35 -6.69 -28.77
C GLY A 102 5.68 -6.94 -28.05
N TYR A 103 6.71 -6.12 -28.29
CA TYR A 103 8.01 -6.25 -27.63
C TYR A 103 7.92 -5.96 -26.13
N MET A 104 7.28 -4.85 -25.74
CA MET A 104 7.05 -4.49 -24.34
C MET A 104 6.18 -5.54 -23.67
N ARG A 105 5.18 -6.08 -24.35
CA ARG A 105 4.35 -7.17 -23.81
C ARG A 105 5.19 -8.43 -23.54
N ALA A 106 6.05 -8.83 -24.47
CA ALA A 106 6.90 -10.01 -24.29
C ALA A 106 7.87 -9.85 -23.11
N MET A 107 8.52 -8.69 -23.01
CA MET A 107 9.42 -8.35 -21.90
C MET A 107 8.67 -8.32 -20.58
N TRP A 108 7.49 -7.69 -20.57
CA TRP A 108 6.59 -7.65 -19.42
C TRP A 108 6.23 -9.06 -18.93
N CYS A 109 5.87 -9.97 -19.82
CA CYS A 109 5.54 -11.36 -19.46
C CYS A 109 6.71 -12.06 -18.76
N ILE A 110 7.94 -11.83 -19.21
CA ILE A 110 9.14 -12.42 -18.58
C ILE A 110 9.36 -11.82 -17.20
N GLU A 111 9.42 -10.49 -17.09
CA GLU A 111 9.68 -9.79 -15.84
C GLU A 111 8.59 -10.08 -14.80
N HIS A 112 7.32 -10.01 -15.20
CA HIS A 112 6.20 -10.22 -14.31
C HIS A 112 6.10 -11.69 -13.86
N SER A 113 6.38 -12.65 -14.75
CA SER A 113 6.47 -14.07 -14.37
C SER A 113 7.58 -14.29 -13.33
N THR A 114 8.76 -13.72 -13.53
CA THR A 114 9.86 -13.84 -12.55
C THR A 114 9.50 -13.19 -11.21
N ALA A 115 8.87 -12.01 -11.23
CA ALA A 115 8.42 -11.33 -10.03
C ALA A 115 7.38 -12.15 -9.24
N LEU A 116 6.41 -12.75 -9.92
CA LEU A 116 5.43 -13.64 -9.29
C LEU A 116 6.08 -14.92 -8.74
N MET A 117 7.06 -15.50 -9.42
CA MET A 117 7.81 -16.65 -8.90
C MET A 117 8.57 -16.30 -7.60
N ILE A 118 9.21 -15.13 -7.55
CA ILE A 118 9.87 -14.63 -6.33
C ILE A 118 8.84 -14.43 -5.21
N MET A 119 7.66 -13.89 -5.53
CA MET A 119 6.55 -13.76 -4.58
C MET A 119 6.11 -15.12 -4.03
N PHE A 120 5.98 -16.14 -4.88
CA PHE A 120 5.63 -17.49 -4.43
C PHE A 120 6.65 -18.06 -3.46
N ILE A 121 7.94 -17.88 -3.74
CA ILE A 121 9.03 -18.31 -2.84
C ILE A 121 8.94 -17.56 -1.51
N ASN A 122 8.66 -16.25 -1.53
CA ASN A 122 8.45 -15.47 -0.32
C ASN A 122 7.27 -16.00 0.52
N ILE A 123 6.10 -16.17 -0.10
CA ILE A 123 4.87 -16.60 0.57
C ILE A 123 5.02 -18.00 1.16
N THR A 124 5.77 -18.90 0.51
CA THR A 124 5.91 -20.30 0.92
C THR A 124 7.01 -20.51 1.97
N CYS A 125 8.22 -20.00 1.74
CA CYS A 125 9.39 -20.36 2.54
C CYS A 125 10.14 -19.18 3.18
N LEU A 126 10.10 -17.98 2.59
CA LEU A 126 11.02 -16.88 2.91
C LEU A 126 10.32 -15.59 3.42
N GLN A 127 9.26 -15.72 4.20
CA GLN A 127 8.41 -14.59 4.64
C GLN A 127 9.15 -13.51 5.44
N LYS A 128 10.21 -13.88 6.17
CA LYS A 128 11.03 -12.94 6.94
C LYS A 128 11.67 -11.87 6.06
N TYR A 129 11.94 -12.21 4.80
CA TYR A 129 12.60 -11.33 3.85
C TYR A 129 11.57 -10.51 3.07
N VAL A 130 11.03 -9.50 3.73
CA VAL A 130 9.94 -8.64 3.22
C VAL A 130 10.28 -7.99 1.87
N TRP A 131 11.55 -7.71 1.58
CA TRP A 131 11.97 -7.13 0.30
C TRP A 131 11.70 -8.03 -0.91
N LEU A 132 11.58 -9.36 -0.74
CA LEU A 132 11.28 -10.27 -1.85
C LEU A 132 9.86 -10.02 -2.43
N MET A 133 8.97 -9.37 -1.68
CA MET A 133 7.67 -8.97 -2.20
C MET A 133 7.74 -7.74 -3.12
N TRP A 134 8.80 -6.94 -3.05
CA TRP A 134 8.89 -5.67 -3.78
C TRP A 134 8.80 -5.81 -5.30
N PRO A 135 9.50 -6.75 -5.96
CA PRO A 135 9.37 -6.92 -7.41
C PRO A 135 7.92 -7.21 -7.83
N ALA A 136 7.21 -8.06 -7.08
CA ALA A 136 5.82 -8.39 -7.38
C ALA A 136 4.89 -7.20 -7.14
N LEU A 137 5.07 -6.47 -6.03
CA LEU A 137 4.29 -5.27 -5.73
C LEU A 137 4.47 -4.19 -6.79
N LEU A 138 5.71 -3.95 -7.22
CA LEU A 138 6.02 -2.96 -8.24
C LEU A 138 5.40 -3.37 -9.58
N MET A 139 5.64 -4.60 -10.03
CA MET A 139 5.09 -5.09 -11.30
C MET A 139 3.56 -5.10 -11.31
N GLU A 140 2.92 -5.57 -10.25
CA GLU A 140 1.46 -5.61 -10.13
C GLU A 140 0.86 -4.20 -10.06
N SER A 141 1.47 -3.29 -9.30
CA SER A 141 1.01 -1.89 -9.25
C SER A 141 1.14 -1.19 -10.60
N SER A 142 2.25 -1.41 -11.30
CA SER A 142 2.47 -0.93 -12.66
C SER A 142 1.49 -1.54 -13.65
N TYR A 143 1.11 -2.81 -13.50
CA TYR A 143 0.09 -3.47 -14.30
C TYR A 143 -1.29 -2.83 -14.12
N ALA A 144 -1.75 -2.70 -12.87
CA ALA A 144 -3.03 -2.05 -12.55
C ALA A 144 -3.07 -0.59 -13.03
N LEU A 145 -1.95 0.13 -12.88
CA LEU A 145 -1.80 1.49 -13.39
C LEU A 145 -1.86 1.52 -14.92
N GLY A 146 -1.13 0.64 -15.61
CA GLY A 146 -1.14 0.55 -17.08
C GLY A 146 -2.54 0.29 -17.63
N MET A 147 -3.27 -0.65 -17.02
CA MET A 147 -4.69 -0.90 -17.34
C MET A 147 -5.58 0.31 -17.05
N SER A 148 -5.29 1.09 -16.01
CA SER A 148 -6.03 2.32 -15.69
C SER A 148 -5.79 3.42 -16.72
N ILE A 149 -4.54 3.63 -17.14
CA ILE A 149 -4.21 4.57 -18.21
C ILE A 149 -4.89 4.16 -19.51
N LEU A 150 -4.85 2.88 -19.87
CA LEU A 150 -5.52 2.37 -21.07
C LEU A 150 -7.04 2.59 -21.00
N THR A 151 -7.65 2.30 -19.85
CA THR A 151 -9.08 2.55 -19.61
C THR A 151 -9.41 4.04 -19.72
N MET A 152 -8.59 4.91 -19.13
CA MET A 152 -8.77 6.36 -19.21
C MET A 152 -8.61 6.89 -20.64
N ALA A 153 -7.62 6.39 -21.39
CA ALA A 153 -7.39 6.78 -22.77
C ALA A 153 -8.53 6.34 -23.71
N THR A 154 -9.14 5.19 -23.43
CA THR A 154 -10.25 4.64 -24.21
C THR A 154 -11.62 5.06 -23.68
N ALA A 155 -11.71 5.65 -22.49
CA ALA A 155 -12.96 6.10 -21.87
C ALA A 155 -13.82 6.99 -22.78
N PRO A 156 -13.28 7.98 -23.52
CA PRO A 156 -14.09 8.78 -24.43
C PRO A 156 -14.76 7.94 -25.53
N LYS A 157 -14.03 6.94 -26.05
CA LYS A 157 -14.52 6.06 -27.12
C LYS A 157 -15.46 4.99 -26.61
N ILE A 158 -15.23 4.47 -25.40
CA ILE A 158 -16.20 3.62 -24.68
C ILE A 158 -17.50 4.39 -24.48
N LEU A 159 -17.44 5.65 -24.04
CA LEU A 159 -18.63 6.48 -23.81
C LEU A 159 -19.38 6.78 -25.10
N GLU A 160 -18.67 7.08 -26.19
CA GLU A 160 -19.24 7.27 -27.53
C GLU A 160 -19.97 5.99 -28.00
N ALA A 161 -19.34 4.82 -27.82
CA ALA A 161 -19.94 3.53 -28.21
C ALA A 161 -21.15 3.16 -27.33
N VAL A 162 -21.11 3.45 -26.04
CA VAL A 162 -22.23 3.19 -25.10
C VAL A 162 -23.38 4.20 -25.29
N GLY A 163 -23.09 5.43 -25.73
CA GLY A 163 -24.10 6.43 -26.05
C GLY A 163 -24.87 6.14 -27.35
N GLY A 164 -24.36 5.25 -28.20
CA GLY A 164 -25.01 4.77 -29.41
C GLY A 164 -25.93 3.56 -29.18
N ILE A 165 -26.12 2.75 -30.23
CA ILE A 165 -26.83 1.47 -30.13
C ILE A 165 -25.90 0.46 -29.46
N VAL A 166 -26.23 0.06 -28.24
CA VAL A 166 -25.44 -0.94 -27.49
C VAL A 166 -25.78 -2.34 -27.98
N ASP A 167 -24.87 -2.93 -28.75
CA ASP A 167 -24.94 -4.34 -29.12
C ASP A 167 -24.60 -5.25 -27.93
N LYS A 168 -25.25 -6.42 -27.87
CA LYS A 168 -24.99 -7.45 -26.83
C LYS A 168 -23.54 -7.89 -26.80
N GLU A 169 -22.90 -7.97 -27.96
CA GLU A 169 -21.49 -8.37 -28.09
C GLU A 169 -20.54 -7.32 -27.50
N LEU A 170 -20.76 -6.03 -27.79
CA LEU A 170 -19.97 -4.94 -27.21
C LEU A 170 -20.09 -4.93 -25.69
N ALA A 171 -21.31 -5.10 -25.16
CA ALA A 171 -21.54 -5.15 -23.72
C ALA A 171 -20.79 -6.31 -23.04
N LEU A 172 -20.74 -7.48 -23.69
CA LEU A 172 -20.04 -8.66 -23.18
C LEU A 172 -18.51 -8.48 -23.23
N LEU A 173 -17.97 -7.92 -24.31
CA LEU A 173 -16.53 -7.60 -24.42
C LEU A 173 -16.11 -6.57 -23.36
N LEU A 174 -16.90 -5.52 -23.19
CA LEU A 174 -16.67 -4.51 -22.15
C LEU A 174 -16.74 -5.12 -20.74
N LEU A 175 -17.69 -6.04 -20.51
CA LEU A 175 -17.82 -6.72 -19.22
C LEU A 175 -16.57 -7.56 -18.89
N TYR A 176 -16.03 -8.32 -19.84
CA TYR A 176 -14.80 -9.09 -19.61
C TYR A 176 -13.60 -8.19 -19.29
N TYR A 177 -13.45 -7.10 -20.04
CA TYR A 177 -12.41 -6.11 -19.79
C TYR A 177 -12.55 -5.49 -18.37
N LEU A 178 -13.77 -5.08 -17.99
CA LEU A 178 -14.04 -4.51 -16.68
C LEU A 178 -13.80 -5.50 -15.53
N ILE A 179 -14.16 -6.79 -15.72
CA ILE A 179 -13.87 -7.83 -14.74
C ILE A 179 -12.36 -7.97 -14.54
N GLY A 180 -11.59 -8.09 -15.63
CA GLY A 180 -10.13 -8.15 -15.56
C GLY A 180 -9.54 -6.93 -14.86
N PHE A 181 -9.99 -5.73 -15.23
CA PHE A 181 -9.58 -4.47 -14.62
C PHE A 181 -9.83 -4.44 -13.10
N ILE A 182 -11.03 -4.81 -12.65
CA ILE A 182 -11.41 -4.80 -11.24
C ILE A 182 -10.63 -5.86 -10.45
N LEU A 183 -10.47 -7.07 -11.00
CA LEU A 183 -9.75 -8.16 -10.34
C LEU A 183 -8.27 -7.82 -10.15
N ASN A 184 -7.65 -7.17 -11.12
CA ASN A 184 -6.26 -6.70 -11.07
C ASN A 184 -6.07 -5.64 -9.96
N TRP A 185 -6.96 -4.64 -9.91
CA TRP A 185 -6.97 -3.69 -8.80
C TRP A 185 -7.19 -4.34 -7.45
N PHE A 186 -8.12 -5.29 -7.36
CA PHE A 186 -8.38 -6.03 -6.14
C PHE A 186 -7.15 -6.81 -5.68
N PHE A 187 -6.48 -7.51 -6.60
CA PHE A 187 -5.26 -8.25 -6.31
C PHE A 187 -4.13 -7.32 -5.85
N THR A 188 -3.90 -6.20 -6.54
CA THR A 188 -2.95 -5.16 -6.13
C THR A 188 -3.17 -4.74 -4.69
N LEU A 189 -4.42 -4.42 -4.32
CA LEU A 189 -4.78 -3.98 -2.97
C LEU A 189 -4.55 -5.07 -1.92
N VAL A 190 -4.92 -6.30 -2.22
CA VAL A 190 -4.68 -7.45 -1.33
C VAL A 190 -3.17 -7.66 -1.14
N MET A 191 -2.38 -7.55 -2.20
CA MET A 191 -0.93 -7.71 -2.15
C MET A 191 -0.26 -6.64 -1.29
N TRP A 192 -0.67 -5.37 -1.44
CA TRP A 192 -0.19 -4.26 -0.58
C TRP A 192 -0.58 -4.45 0.89
N HIS A 193 -1.81 -4.88 1.17
CA HIS A 193 -2.23 -5.14 2.55
C HIS A 193 -1.48 -6.32 3.17
N TYR A 194 -1.21 -7.37 2.39
CA TYR A 194 -0.37 -8.48 2.84
C TYR A 194 1.06 -8.02 3.12
N TYR A 195 1.63 -7.18 2.25
CA TYR A 195 2.95 -6.59 2.45
C TYR A 195 3.05 -5.82 3.78
N TRP A 196 2.11 -4.93 4.06
CA TRP A 196 2.12 -4.19 5.33
C TRP A 196 1.97 -5.12 6.54
N HIS A 197 1.19 -6.19 6.43
CA HIS A 197 1.06 -7.16 7.50
C HIS A 197 2.39 -7.88 7.81
N ILE A 198 3.10 -8.35 6.79
CA ILE A 198 4.41 -9.00 6.99
C ILE A 198 5.47 -7.98 7.47
N GLU A 199 5.43 -6.74 6.99
CA GLU A 199 6.33 -5.67 7.43
C GLU A 199 6.13 -5.36 8.92
N MET A 200 4.88 -5.21 9.37
CA MET A 200 4.57 -5.00 10.79
C MET A 200 4.99 -6.19 11.67
N THR A 201 4.92 -7.41 11.13
CA THR A 201 5.24 -8.64 11.88
C THR A 201 6.75 -8.87 12.00
N TYR A 202 7.50 -8.67 10.92
CA TYR A 202 8.93 -9.02 10.86
C TYR A 202 9.89 -7.83 10.99
N SER A 203 9.41 -6.61 10.73
CA SER A 203 10.18 -5.36 10.83
C SER A 203 9.36 -4.29 11.58
N PRO A 204 8.99 -4.53 12.86
CA PRO A 204 8.16 -3.60 13.60
C PRO A 204 8.85 -2.22 13.69
N PRO A 205 8.10 -1.11 13.56
CA PRO A 205 8.66 0.22 13.68
C PRO A 205 9.32 0.38 15.07
N PRO A 206 10.44 1.13 15.17
CA PRO A 206 11.08 1.36 16.46
C PRO A 206 10.06 1.95 17.43
N PRO A 207 10.07 1.55 18.72
CA PRO A 207 9.17 2.12 19.69
C PRO A 207 9.34 3.64 19.66
N ILE A 208 8.23 4.37 19.49
CA ILE A 208 8.23 5.83 19.62
C ILE A 208 8.85 6.10 20.97
N GLN A 209 10.08 6.62 21.00
CA GLN A 209 10.65 7.20 22.21
C GLN A 209 9.74 8.36 22.55
N THR A 210 8.74 8.10 23.38
CA THR A 210 8.04 9.18 24.06
C THR A 210 9.13 9.87 24.85
N ARG A 211 9.52 11.09 24.43
CA ARG A 211 10.41 11.92 25.24
C ARG A 211 9.88 11.80 26.66
N PRO A 212 10.68 11.39 27.65
CA PRO A 212 10.20 11.34 29.01
C PRO A 212 9.63 12.72 29.28
N LYS A 213 8.34 12.79 29.61
CA LYS A 213 7.77 14.02 30.15
C LYS A 213 8.64 14.33 31.34
N ILE A 214 9.54 15.30 31.21
CA ILE A 214 10.34 15.80 32.32
C ILE A 214 9.30 16.22 33.34
N ASN A 215 9.16 15.39 34.37
CA ASN A 215 8.15 15.58 35.38
C ASN A 215 8.67 16.77 36.19
N ARG A 216 8.23 18.00 35.87
CA ARG A 216 8.67 19.24 36.54
C ARG A 216 8.57 19.15 38.07
N ARG A 217 7.79 18.20 38.59
CA ARG A 217 7.63 17.91 40.02
C ARG A 217 8.91 17.43 40.73
N SER A 218 9.87 16.80 40.04
CA SER A 218 11.12 16.35 40.69
C SER A 218 12.07 17.50 41.05
N ARG A 219 11.99 18.65 40.36
CA ARG A 219 12.81 19.83 40.73
C ARG A 219 12.40 20.46 42.06
N ALA A 220 11.10 20.47 42.40
CA ALA A 220 10.63 21.00 43.67
C ALA A 220 11.01 20.10 44.87
N SER A 221 10.98 18.77 44.67
CA SER A 221 11.35 17.80 45.72
C SER A 221 12.86 17.77 46.02
N MET A 222 13.71 17.99 45.02
CA MET A 222 15.15 18.11 45.29
C MET A 222 15.51 19.41 46.03
N SER A 223 14.81 20.52 45.74
CA SER A 223 15.00 21.77 46.47
C SER A 223 14.71 21.61 47.97
N SER A 224 13.64 20.92 48.36
CA SER A 224 13.32 20.71 49.77
C SER A 224 14.32 19.79 50.48
N HIS A 225 14.83 18.76 49.80
CA HIS A 225 15.87 17.89 50.38
C HIS A 225 17.20 18.62 50.57
N VAL A 226 17.62 19.45 49.61
CA VAL A 226 18.84 20.26 49.75
C VAL A 226 18.71 21.26 50.89
N VAL A 227 17.56 21.93 51.03
CA VAL A 227 17.27 22.83 52.15
C VAL A 227 17.24 22.09 53.50
N ALA A 228 16.69 20.87 53.54
CA ALA A 228 16.66 20.05 54.76
C ALA A 228 18.06 19.55 55.18
N VAL A 229 18.90 19.17 54.21
CA VAL A 229 20.29 18.74 54.47
C VAL A 229 21.13 19.92 54.98
N LEU A 230 21.01 21.10 54.38
CA LEU A 230 21.67 22.33 54.85
C LEU A 230 21.28 22.71 56.28
N ARG A 231 20.01 22.49 56.68
CA ARG A 231 19.59 22.70 58.09
C ARG A 231 20.19 21.71 59.06
N ARG A 232 20.43 20.45 58.66
CA ARG A 232 21.03 19.44 59.55
C ARG A 232 22.51 19.67 59.76
N THR A 233 23.26 20.02 58.71
CA THR A 233 24.69 20.33 58.84
C THR A 233 24.94 21.61 59.63
N SER A 234 24.02 22.58 59.58
CA SER A 234 24.10 23.79 60.43
C SER A 234 23.88 23.48 61.92
N LYS A 235 23.00 22.53 62.27
CA LYS A 235 22.73 22.19 63.69
C LYS A 235 23.84 21.36 64.34
N SER A 236 24.59 20.55 63.60
CA SER A 236 25.63 19.69 64.18
C SER A 236 26.94 20.43 64.51
N ASN A 237 27.18 21.62 63.95
CA ASN A 237 28.44 22.34 64.13
C ASN A 237 28.39 23.45 65.20
N ILE A 238 27.35 23.51 66.03
CA ILE A 238 27.22 24.56 67.07
C ILE A 238 27.55 24.05 68.49
N LEU A 239 27.83 22.75 68.69
CA LEU A 239 28.17 22.21 70.03
C LEU A 239 29.68 22.07 70.33
N SER A 240 30.56 22.71 69.58
CA SER A 240 31.98 22.79 69.95
C SER A 240 32.62 24.06 69.40
N GLY A 241 32.98 24.98 70.29
CA GLY A 241 33.91 26.07 69.99
C GLY A 241 33.36 27.48 70.20
N GLN A 242 33.43 27.94 71.45
CA GLN A 242 33.73 29.31 71.88
C GLN A 242 33.03 30.52 71.21
N LEU A 243 32.11 31.11 71.98
CA LEU A 243 32.16 32.51 72.46
C LEU A 243 33.07 33.51 71.71
N THR A 244 32.52 34.25 70.74
CA THR A 244 32.88 35.66 70.49
C THR A 244 31.78 36.41 69.72
N LYS A 245 31.09 37.30 70.44
CA LYS A 245 30.71 38.68 70.05
C LYS A 245 29.97 38.92 68.71
N LYS A 246 28.66 39.13 68.85
CA LYS A 246 27.95 40.41 68.60
C LYS A 246 27.55 40.82 67.15
N ASN A 247 26.24 41.04 67.03
CA ASN A 247 25.47 41.94 66.16
C ASN A 247 24.87 41.45 64.82
N ASN A 248 23.53 41.42 64.83
CA ASN A 248 22.57 42.00 63.89
C ASN A 248 22.73 41.71 62.40
N ILE A 249 21.73 41.06 61.80
CA ILE A 249 20.83 41.70 60.80
C ILE A 249 19.60 40.81 60.57
N GLU A 250 18.48 41.49 60.68
CA GLU A 250 17.08 41.14 60.48
C GLU A 250 16.75 41.19 58.97
N MET A 251 15.96 40.22 58.45
CA MET A 251 15.19 40.25 57.18
C MET A 251 14.48 38.88 57.14
N ASN A 252 13.20 38.70 57.50
CA ASN A 252 11.94 39.34 57.17
C ASN A 252 11.55 39.31 55.68
N ILE A 253 10.24 39.10 55.47
CA ILE A 253 9.42 39.27 54.25
C ILE A 253 8.97 37.96 53.56
N ASN A 254 7.87 37.43 54.11
CA ASN A 254 6.58 37.15 53.46
C ASN A 254 6.46 37.48 51.95
N ASN A 255 5.77 36.63 51.18
CA ASN A 255 4.45 36.94 50.59
C ASN A 255 4.04 36.07 49.40
N SER A 256 2.73 35.83 49.37
CA SER A 256 1.85 35.72 48.19
C SER A 256 1.92 34.46 47.35
N LYS A 257 0.85 33.93 46.78
CA LYS A 257 -0.62 34.18 46.76
C LYS A 257 -1.15 32.97 45.95
N ASP A 258 -2.17 32.27 46.42
CA ASP A 258 -3.59 32.43 46.01
C ASP A 258 -3.94 32.08 44.56
N ASP A 259 -5.14 31.51 44.45
CA ASP A 259 -6.06 31.45 43.30
C ASP A 259 -6.09 30.19 42.40
N ASN A 260 -7.05 29.32 42.75
CA ASN A 260 -8.26 29.04 41.96
C ASN A 260 -8.16 29.11 40.43
N GLU A 261 -8.45 27.99 39.75
CA GLU A 261 -9.61 27.84 38.86
C GLU A 261 -9.63 26.45 38.22
N ASN A 262 -10.57 25.62 38.68
CA ASN A 262 -10.90 24.32 38.10
C ASN A 262 -11.98 24.52 37.03
N HIS A 263 -11.62 24.51 35.75
CA HIS A 263 -12.59 24.26 34.67
C HIS A 263 -12.13 23.10 33.76
N PRO A 264 -12.90 22.01 33.65
CA PRO A 264 -12.49 20.82 32.91
C PRO A 264 -12.76 21.01 31.41
N ARG A 265 -11.71 21.26 30.61
CA ARG A 265 -11.79 21.11 29.16
C ARG A 265 -11.79 19.63 28.78
N VAL A 266 -12.97 19.13 28.43
CA VAL A 266 -13.19 17.88 27.70
C VAL A 266 -12.39 17.95 26.38
N LYS A 267 -11.23 17.30 26.33
CA LYS A 267 -10.45 17.13 25.10
C LYS A 267 -10.90 15.84 24.41
N TYR A 268 -11.62 16.00 23.31
CA TYR A 268 -11.92 14.92 22.38
C TYR A 268 -10.65 14.14 22.02
N ARG A 269 -10.69 12.83 22.21
CA ARG A 269 -9.65 11.86 21.84
C ARG A 269 -9.59 11.78 20.30
N LYS A 270 -8.93 12.74 19.66
CA LYS A 270 -8.62 12.64 18.22
C LYS A 270 -7.73 11.41 18.03
N ASN A 271 -8.22 10.50 17.18
CA ASN A 271 -7.64 9.20 16.90
C ASN A 271 -6.16 9.31 16.47
N LYS A 272 -5.33 8.50 17.12
CA LYS A 272 -3.87 8.34 16.95
C LYS A 272 -3.43 7.96 15.52
N TYR A 273 -4.37 7.71 14.62
CA TYR A 273 -4.12 7.25 13.25
C TYR A 273 -4.02 8.40 12.22
N MET A 274 -4.61 9.57 12.50
CA MET A 274 -4.58 10.71 11.56
C MET A 274 -3.31 11.58 11.67
N ASP A 275 -2.65 11.58 12.84
CA ASP A 275 -1.41 12.36 13.02
C ASP A 275 -0.20 11.73 12.33
N TYR A 276 -0.27 10.47 11.88
CA TYR A 276 0.85 9.78 11.23
C TYR A 276 1.11 10.28 9.80
N TYR A 277 0.05 10.55 9.02
CA TYR A 277 0.22 11.04 7.64
C TYR A 277 0.49 12.55 7.57
N SER A 278 0.09 13.33 8.57
CA SER A 278 0.29 14.78 8.57
C SER A 278 1.73 15.21 8.84
N ASN A 279 2.56 14.36 9.47
CA ASN A 279 3.90 14.76 9.92
C ASN A 279 5.06 14.13 9.14
N ASN A 280 4.80 13.27 8.14
CA ASN A 280 5.85 12.59 7.38
C ASN A 280 6.02 13.09 5.93
N VAL A 281 5.48 14.25 5.56
CA VAL A 281 5.76 14.90 4.25
C VAL A 281 7.12 15.65 4.25
N GLY A 282 8.05 15.25 5.11
CA GLY A 282 9.35 15.93 5.21
C GLY A 282 10.36 15.08 5.92
N THR A 283 10.81 13.99 5.31
CA THR A 283 12.12 13.35 5.53
C THR A 283 12.20 12.13 4.62
N HIS A 284 12.84 12.28 3.47
CA HIS A 284 13.85 11.36 2.93
C HIS A 284 14.17 11.82 1.50
N VAL A 285 15.28 12.57 1.43
CA VAL A 285 16.19 12.85 0.29
C VAL A 285 15.54 13.08 -1.08
#